data_AF-A0A6B0X3H2-F1
#
_entry.id   AF-A0A6B0X3H2-F1
#
_cell.length_a   1.000
_cell.length_b   1.000
_cell.length_c   1.000
_cell.angle_alpha   90.00
_cell.angle_beta   90.00
_cell.angle_gamma   90.00
#
_symmetry.space_group_name_H-M   'P 1'
#
loop_
_entity.id
_entity.type
_entity.pdbx_description
1 polymer ?
#
loop_
_entity_poly.entity_id
_entity_poly.type
_entity_poly.pdbx_seq_one_letter_code
_entity_poly.pdbx_strand_id
1 'polypeptide(L)' 'MKIYRENRGLTQAKLGEMLGAVPRKHISNMERGVRSISLKTARKLAELFKVSPEKFI' A
#
# COMPACT_ATOMS: atom_id res chain seq x y z
N MET A 1 -2.81 -2.18 5.72
CA MET A 1 -2.68 -2.10 4.23
C MET A 1 -3.54 -3.12 3.48
N LYS A 2 -3.34 -4.44 3.66
CA LYS A 2 -4.01 -5.51 2.90
C LYS A 2 -5.53 -5.36 2.77
N ILE A 3 -6.22 -5.12 3.88
CA ILE A 3 -7.69 -4.95 3.93
C ILE A 3 -8.15 -3.82 3.00
N TYR A 4 -7.46 -2.67 2.99
CA TYR A 4 -7.80 -1.55 2.10
C TYR A 4 -7.63 -1.92 0.62
N ARG A 5 -6.60 -2.68 0.28
CA ARG A 5 -6.37 -3.17 -1.09
C ARG A 5 -7.50 -4.12 -1.51
N GLU A 6 -7.85 -5.07 -0.65
CA GLU A 6 -8.84 -6.12 -0.95
C GLU A 6 -10.26 -5.55 -1.05
N ASN A 7 -10.63 -4.60 -0.18
CA ASN A 7 -11.91 -3.90 -0.26
C ASN A 7 -12.08 -3.09 -1.56
N ARG A 8 -10.98 -2.77 -2.25
CA ARG A 8 -10.98 -2.11 -3.56
C ARG A 8 -10.80 -3.08 -4.73
N GLY A 9 -10.79 -4.39 -4.48
CA GLY A 9 -10.62 -5.42 -5.53
C GLY A 9 -9.25 -5.38 -6.22
N LEU A 10 -8.24 -4.74 -5.62
CA LEU A 10 -6.94 -4.54 -6.26
C LEU A 10 -6.01 -5.74 -6.05
N THR A 11 -5.28 -6.14 -7.10
CA THR A 11 -4.15 -7.06 -6.93
C THR A 11 -2.94 -6.33 -6.32
N GLN A 12 -2.00 -7.08 -5.73
CA GLN A 12 -0.75 -6.49 -5.21
C GLN A 12 0.07 -5.81 -6.31
N ALA A 13 0.07 -6.36 -7.53
CA ALA A 13 0.73 -5.76 -8.69
C ALA A 13 0.07 -4.44 -9.07
N LYS A 14 -1.27 -4.41 -9.12
CA LYS A 14 -2.00 -3.20 -9.49
C LYS A 14 -1.80 -2.06 -8.48
N LEU A 15 -1.82 -2.38 -7.19
CA LEU A 15 -1.49 -1.39 -6.16
C LEU A 15 -0.05 -0.88 -6.32
N GLY A 16 0.88 -1.77 -6.68
CA GLY A 16 2.26 -1.41 -6.99
C GLY A 16 2.38 -0.38 -8.11
N GLU A 17 1.70 -0.60 -9.23
CA GLU A 17 1.61 0.34 -10.35
C GLU A 17 1.10 1.71 -9.88
N MET A 18 -0.01 1.73 -9.14
CA MET A 18 -0.65 2.96 -8.65
C MET A 18 0.24 3.75 -7.68
N LEU A 19 1.17 3.09 -6.97
CA LEU A 19 2.11 3.74 -6.05
C LEU A 19 3.37 4.29 -6.75
N GLY A 20 3.45 4.14 -8.09
CA GLY A 20 4.59 4.55 -8.90
C GLY A 20 5.53 3.39 -9.21
N ALA A 21 4.99 2.34 -9.82
CA ALA A 21 5.73 1.14 -10.24
C ALA A 21 6.49 0.42 -9.11
N VAL A 22 5.88 0.34 -7.93
CA VAL A 22 6.41 -0.46 -6.82
C VAL A 22 6.26 -1.95 -7.17
N PRO A 23 7.33 -2.76 -7.10
CA PRO A 23 7.23 -4.19 -7.40
C PRO A 23 6.20 -4.92 -6.52
N ARG A 24 5.44 -5.85 -7.09
CA ARG A 24 4.47 -6.70 -6.37
C ARG A 24 5.06 -7.29 -5.07
N LYS A 25 6.31 -7.76 -5.12
CA LYS A 25 7.02 -8.34 -3.95
C LYS A 25 7.14 -7.33 -2.80
N HIS A 26 7.37 -6.06 -3.08
CA HIS A 26 7.44 -5.02 -2.06
C HIS A 26 6.08 -4.79 -1.40
N ILE A 27 5.01 -4.77 -2.19
CA ILE A 27 3.63 -4.68 -1.69
C ILE A 27 3.33 -5.87 -0.76
N SER A 28 3.66 -7.09 -1.19
CA SER A 28 3.52 -8.29 -0.36
C SER A 28 4.32 -8.20 0.95
N ASN A 29 5.56 -7.70 0.90
CA ASN A 29 6.38 -7.53 2.10
C ASN A 29 5.81 -6.46 3.05
N MET A 30 5.27 -5.37 2.52
CA MET A 30 4.58 -4.34 3.33
C MET A 30 3.31 -4.89 3.98
N GLU A 31 2.52 -5.69 3.26
CA GLU A 31 1.31 -6.31 3.81
C GLU A 31 1.59 -7.33 4.90
N ARG A 32 2.74 -8.01 4.86
CA ARG A 32 3.18 -8.98 5.87
C ARG A 32 4.02 -8.38 7.00
N GLY A 33 4.26 -7.06 6.99
CA GLY A 33 5.12 -6.39 7.97
C GLY A 33 6.63 -6.69 7.83
N VAL A 34 7.04 -7.47 6.83
CA VAL A 34 8.45 -7.77 6.53
C VAL A 34 9.20 -6.52 6.06
N ARG A 35 8.49 -5.58 5.44
CA ARG A 35 9.02 -4.29 5.02
C ARG A 35 8.19 -3.17 5.63
N SER A 36 8.83 -2.23 6.31
CA SER A 36 8.17 -1.02 6.80
C SER A 36 7.66 -0.15 5.66
N ILE A 37 6.57 0.56 5.91
CA ILE A 37 5.99 1.51 4.96
C ILE A 37 6.61 2.88 5.24
N SER A 38 7.30 3.45 4.24
CA SER A 38 7.86 4.80 4.39
C SER A 38 6.75 5.84 4.52
N LEU A 39 7.00 6.96 5.20
CA LEU A 39 6.04 8.08 5.31
C LEU A 39 5.54 8.55 3.93
N LYS A 40 6.43 8.58 2.92
CA LYS A 40 6.06 8.91 1.54
C LYS A 40 5.04 7.92 0.95
N THR A 41 5.26 6.62 1.18
CA THR A 41 4.34 5.57 0.74
C THR A 41 3.03 5.62 1.52
N ALA A 42 3.09 5.85 2.84
CA ALA A 42 1.91 6.00 3.70
C ALA A 42 1.01 7.16 3.25
N ARG A 43 1.60 8.31 2.87
CA ARG A 43 0.85 9.44 2.30
C ARG A 43 0.15 9.10 0.98
N LYS A 44 0.83 8.41 0.06
CA LYS A 44 0.22 7.95 -1.19
C LYS A 44 -0.93 6.96 -0.95
N LEU A 45 -0.75 6.03 -0.02
CA LEU A 45 -1.79 5.07 0.37
C LEU A 45 -3.00 5.77 1.00
N ALA A 46 -2.74 6.75 1.88
CA ALA A 46 -3.78 7.58 2.49
C ALA A 46 -4.61 8.34 1.46
N GLU A 47 -3.95 8.97 0.49
CA GLU A 47 -4.63 9.65 -0.62
C GLU A 47 -5.45 8.67 -1.46
N LEU A 48 -4.86 7.54 -1.84
CA LEU A 48 -5.51 6.51 -2.64
C LEU A 48 -6.77 5.94 -1.95
N PHE A 49 -6.66 5.65 -0.66
CA PHE A 49 -7.73 5.02 0.12
C PHE A 49 -8.65 6.01 0.84
N LYS A 50 -8.37 7.32 0.76
CA LYS A 50 -9.11 8.40 1.45
C LYS A 50 -9.17 8.20 2.97
N VAL A 51 -8.02 7.91 3.59
CA VAL A 51 -7.88 7.69 5.04
C VAL A 51 -6.64 8.42 5.59
N SER A 52 -6.49 8.50 6.92
CA SER A 52 -5.28 9.08 7.55
C SER A 52 -4.01 8.24 7.24
N PRO A 53 -2.85 8.86 6.97
CA PRO A 53 -1.56 8.18 6.80
C PRO A 53 -1.16 7.30 7.99
N GLU A 54 -1.62 7.62 9.21
CA GLU A 54 -1.36 6.86 10.45
C GLU A 54 -1.86 5.42 10.37
N LYS A 55 -2.82 5.12 9.48
CA LYS A 55 -3.31 3.74 9.24
C LYS A 55 -2.27 2.84 8.55
N PHE A 56 -1.16 3.41 8.10
CA PHE A 56 -0.10 2.70 7.36
C PHE A 56 1.29 2.81 8.01
N ILE A 57 1.38 3.37 9.22
CA ILE A 57 2.64 3.51 9.98
C ILE A 57 2.66 2.46 11.09
#